data_AF-E0NMC2-F1
#
_entry.id   AF-E0NMC2-F1
#
_cell.length_a   1.000
_cell.length_b   1.000
_cell.length_c   1.000
_cell.angle_alpha   90.00
_cell.angle_beta   90.00
_cell.angle_gamma   90.00
#
_symmetry.space_group_name_H-M   'P 1'
#
loop_
_entity.id
_entity.type
_entity.pdbx_description
1 polymer ?
#
loop_
_entity_poly.entity_id
_entity_poly.type
_entity_poly.pdbx_seq_one_letter_code
_entity_poly.pdbx_strand_id
1 'polypeptide(L)'
;LNQDLSKKLDELLKLQKENKEKKEDKKSQDKKWDEILKADDKNILNQFDLNKMKENDKQQGKKQVKDEKEFAVFQVDKNFYNIINKDGKTTVYMDVKTYVDQGRTMIPVRYIAYTLGFNVEYDNSTREAIFSNKENNILAKKTLRLNIDTGVMKDSYGKVYNSDVKPVIINGRIHASISNIAKAFGASHGDIKDGKNQTIEWDNARKAVYVFKNVK
;
A
#
# COMPACT_ATOMS: atom_id res chain seq x y z
N LEU A 1 -18.92 40.75 11.92
CA LEU A 1 -18.13 39.52 11.68
C LEU A 1 -17.52 39.12 13.01
N ASN A 2 -17.88 37.93 13.48
CA ASN A 2 -18.03 37.53 14.89
C ASN A 2 -16.78 37.64 15.80
N GLN A 3 -16.86 38.46 16.85
CA GLN A 3 -16.01 38.38 18.07
C GLN A 3 -16.09 37.01 18.76
N ASP A 4 -17.12 36.21 18.44
CA ASP A 4 -17.35 34.87 18.98
C ASP A 4 -16.37 33.80 18.45
N LEU A 5 -15.83 33.98 17.23
CA LEU A 5 -14.86 33.02 16.66
C LEU A 5 -13.46 33.15 17.29
N SER A 6 -13.05 34.35 17.67
CA SER A 6 -11.74 34.57 18.31
C SER A 6 -11.70 33.92 19.70
N LYS A 7 -12.79 34.05 20.47
CA LYS A 7 -12.91 33.41 21.78
C LYS A 7 -12.91 31.89 21.70
N LYS A 8 -13.57 31.32 20.68
CA LYS A 8 -13.55 29.86 20.42
C LYS A 8 -12.17 29.36 20.02
N LEU A 9 -11.39 30.16 19.29
CA LEU A 9 -10.03 29.80 18.89
C LEU A 9 -9.06 29.81 20.08
N ASP A 10 -9.21 30.78 20.99
CA ASP A 10 -8.40 30.86 22.21
C ASP A 10 -8.73 29.73 23.21
N GLU A 11 -9.99 29.31 23.32
CA GLU A 11 -10.40 28.12 24.07
C GLU A 11 -9.83 26.82 23.47
N LEU A 12 -9.87 26.68 22.13
CA LEU A 12 -9.29 25.53 21.43
C LEU A 12 -7.77 25.42 21.62
N LEU A 13 -7.06 26.55 21.65
CA LEU A 13 -5.61 26.58 21.89
C LEU A 13 -5.26 26.26 23.35
N LYS A 14 -6.14 26.60 24.30
CA LYS A 14 -6.00 26.21 25.71
C LYS A 14 -6.21 24.70 25.90
N LEU A 15 -7.26 24.15 25.29
CA LEU A 15 -7.56 22.71 25.30
C LEU A 15 -6.46 21.87 24.62
N GLN A 16 -5.82 22.39 23.57
CA GLN A 16 -4.67 21.74 22.94
C GLN A 16 -3.40 21.73 23.81
N LYS A 17 -3.20 22.75 24.65
CA LYS A 17 -2.08 22.79 25.61
C LYS A 17 -2.32 21.84 26.78
N GLU A 18 -3.56 21.74 27.26
CA GLU A 18 -3.94 20.83 28.35
C GLU A 18 -3.97 19.35 27.91
N ASN A 19 -4.35 19.05 26.66
CA ASN A 19 -4.33 17.68 26.11
C ASN A 19 -2.92 17.16 25.77
N LYS A 20 -1.89 18.01 25.77
CA LYS A 20 -0.50 17.59 25.58
C LYS A 20 0.08 16.88 26.81
N GLU A 21 -0.60 16.92 27.96
CA GLU A 21 -0.11 16.36 29.22
C GLU A 21 -0.85 15.09 29.70
N LYS A 22 -1.86 14.57 28.98
CA LYS A 22 -2.56 13.33 29.39
C LYS A 22 -2.68 12.33 28.24
N LYS A 23 -2.08 11.14 28.47
CA LYS A 23 -2.18 9.94 27.62
C LYS A 23 -3.65 9.61 27.34
N GLU A 24 -4.10 9.73 26.09
CA GLU A 24 -5.49 9.45 25.72
C GLU A 24 -5.71 8.07 25.08
N ASP A 25 -6.89 7.52 25.40
CA ASP A 25 -7.35 6.14 25.21
C ASP A 25 -7.81 5.78 23.78
N LYS A 26 -7.70 4.47 23.48
CA LYS A 26 -8.04 3.77 22.21
C LYS A 26 -9.36 4.18 21.53
N LYS A 27 -10.37 4.61 22.28
CA LYS A 27 -11.74 4.86 21.79
C LYS A 27 -11.88 6.16 20.98
N SER A 28 -10.96 7.11 21.19
CA SER A 28 -10.89 8.37 20.43
C SER A 28 -10.25 8.17 19.04
N GLN A 29 -9.32 7.20 18.92
CA GLN A 29 -8.63 6.89 17.67
C GLN A 29 -9.58 6.31 16.62
N ASP A 30 -10.47 5.39 17.01
CA ASP A 30 -11.45 4.74 16.11
C ASP A 30 -12.41 5.75 15.45
N LYS A 31 -12.74 6.84 16.15
CA LYS A 31 -13.64 7.88 15.64
C LYS A 31 -12.99 8.75 14.55
N LYS A 32 -11.68 8.98 14.66
CA LYS A 32 -10.88 9.72 13.68
C LYS A 32 -10.72 8.93 12.37
N TRP A 33 -10.60 7.61 12.45
CA TRP A 33 -10.59 6.72 11.28
C TRP A 33 -11.90 6.78 10.49
N ASP A 34 -13.03 6.80 11.19
CA ASP A 34 -14.37 6.86 10.57
C ASP A 34 -14.68 8.23 9.93
N GLU A 35 -14.00 9.30 10.30
CA GLU A 35 -14.13 10.63 9.69
C GLU A 35 -13.18 10.84 8.49
N ILE A 36 -11.94 10.34 8.55
CA ILE A 36 -10.97 10.40 7.45
C ILE A 36 -11.46 9.60 6.23
N LEU A 37 -12.18 8.51 6.44
CA LEU A 37 -12.78 7.70 5.37
C LEU A 37 -14.02 8.35 4.72
N LYS A 38 -14.57 9.41 5.31
CA LYS A 38 -15.79 10.08 4.83
C LYS A 38 -15.52 11.39 4.09
N ALA A 39 -14.32 11.97 4.22
CA ALA A 39 -13.93 13.17 3.52
C ALA A 39 -13.19 12.80 2.22
N ASP A 40 -13.86 13.10 1.11
CA ASP A 40 -13.45 12.94 -0.29
C ASP A 40 -13.58 11.52 -0.88
N ASP A 41 -14.66 11.39 -1.65
CA ASP A 41 -15.21 10.25 -2.38
C ASP A 41 -16.14 9.32 -1.57
N LYS A 42 -17.45 9.59 -1.72
CA LYS A 42 -18.55 8.66 -1.40
C LYS A 42 -18.42 7.35 -2.21
N ASN A 43 -17.49 6.46 -1.85
CA ASN A 43 -17.58 4.98 -1.95
C ASN A 43 -16.29 4.23 -1.54
N ILE A 44 -15.41 4.86 -0.77
CA ILE A 44 -14.13 4.26 -0.38
C ILE A 44 -14.32 3.58 0.98
N LEU A 45 -14.32 2.25 0.98
CA LEU A 45 -14.55 1.34 2.12
C LEU A 45 -16.01 1.27 2.58
N ASN A 46 -16.72 0.24 2.11
CA ASN A 46 -18.08 -0.01 2.57
C ASN A 46 -17.97 -0.41 4.05
N GLN A 47 -18.86 0.09 4.91
CA GLN A 47 -18.85 -0.18 6.35
C GLN A 47 -18.86 -1.69 6.68
N PHE A 48 -19.29 -2.50 5.71
CA PHE A 48 -19.20 -3.96 5.69
C PHE A 48 -17.75 -4.49 5.74
N ASP A 49 -16.81 -3.91 4.97
CA ASP A 49 -15.41 -4.33 4.90
C ASP A 49 -14.70 -4.08 6.25
N LEU A 50 -14.99 -2.94 6.88
CA LEU A 50 -14.48 -2.59 8.22
C LEU A 50 -15.07 -3.49 9.31
N ASN A 51 -16.35 -3.82 9.23
CA ASN A 51 -17.00 -4.65 10.25
C ASN A 51 -16.51 -6.11 10.19
N LYS A 52 -16.28 -6.65 8.99
CA LYS A 52 -15.71 -7.99 8.79
C LYS A 52 -14.28 -8.10 9.35
N MET A 53 -13.47 -7.05 9.21
CA MET A 53 -12.13 -6.98 9.78
C MET A 53 -12.15 -6.89 11.32
N LYS A 54 -13.12 -6.17 11.90
CA LYS A 54 -13.27 -6.03 13.37
C LYS A 54 -13.74 -7.32 14.05
N GLU A 55 -14.45 -8.21 13.35
CA GLU A 55 -14.86 -9.51 13.88
C GLU A 55 -13.69 -10.51 13.94
N ASN A 56 -12.77 -10.47 12.97
CA ASN A 56 -11.58 -11.34 12.96
C ASN A 56 -10.55 -10.98 14.04
N ASP A 57 -10.46 -9.71 14.46
CA ASP A 57 -9.54 -9.26 15.52
C ASP A 57 -9.96 -9.72 16.94
N LYS A 58 -11.19 -10.23 17.13
CA LYS A 58 -11.67 -10.68 18.44
C LYS A 58 -11.19 -12.07 18.87
N GLN A 59 -10.51 -12.84 17.99
CA GLN A 59 -10.16 -14.24 18.29
C GLN A 59 -8.66 -14.56 18.45
N GLN A 60 -7.73 -13.61 18.47
CA GLN A 60 -6.33 -13.92 18.82
C GLN A 60 -5.73 -12.96 19.85
N GLY A 61 -5.62 -13.45 21.09
CA GLY A 61 -4.93 -12.78 22.18
C GLY A 61 -3.42 -12.97 22.14
N LYS A 62 -2.71 -11.83 22.30
CA LYS A 62 -1.36 -11.61 22.85
C LYS A 62 -0.11 -11.97 21.99
N LYS A 63 0.41 -10.95 21.29
CA LYS A 63 1.74 -10.35 21.54
C LYS A 63 1.81 -8.96 20.92
N GLN A 64 2.38 -8.00 21.65
CA GLN A 64 2.44 -6.58 21.27
C GLN A 64 3.37 -6.35 20.07
N VAL A 65 2.79 -6.06 18.91
CA VAL A 65 3.24 -4.98 18.02
C VAL A 65 1.98 -4.22 17.64
N LYS A 66 1.94 -2.93 17.99
CA LYS A 66 0.82 -2.04 17.68
C LYS A 66 1.00 -1.58 16.23
N ASP A 67 0.87 -2.50 15.27
CA ASP A 67 1.05 -2.22 13.84
C ASP A 67 -0.14 -1.41 13.35
N GLU A 68 0.02 -0.09 13.36
CA GLU A 68 -0.86 0.83 12.66
C GLU A 68 -0.84 0.45 11.17
N LYS A 69 -1.99 0.04 10.62
CA LYS A 69 -2.12 -0.47 9.25
C LYS A 69 -1.70 0.63 8.24
N GLU A 70 -0.48 0.52 7.72
CA GLU A 70 -0.01 1.28 6.56
C GLU A 70 -0.24 0.43 5.30
N PHE A 71 -0.97 0.99 4.33
CA PHE A 71 -1.16 0.34 3.03
C PHE A 71 -1.23 1.35 1.90
N ALA A 72 -0.85 0.90 0.70
CA ALA A 72 -0.98 1.68 -0.52
C ALA A 72 -2.14 1.18 -1.38
N VAL A 73 -2.78 2.07 -2.12
CA VAL A 73 -3.88 1.75 -3.05
C VAL A 73 -3.59 2.34 -4.42
N PHE A 74 -3.48 1.47 -5.41
CA PHE A 74 -3.35 1.83 -6.82
C PHE A 74 -4.68 1.55 -7.53
N GLN A 75 -5.33 2.60 -8.02
CA GLN A 75 -6.51 2.45 -8.86
C GLN A 75 -6.11 2.37 -10.33
N VAL A 76 -6.75 1.45 -11.06
CA VAL A 76 -6.60 1.30 -12.50
C VAL A 76 -6.97 2.60 -13.21
N ASP A 77 -6.24 2.91 -14.28
CA ASP A 77 -6.36 4.13 -15.10
C ASP A 77 -6.05 5.44 -14.37
N LYS A 78 -5.47 5.37 -13.16
CA LYS A 78 -4.95 6.52 -12.43
C LYS A 78 -3.43 6.56 -12.47
N ASN A 79 -2.89 7.77 -12.58
CA ASN A 79 -1.46 8.07 -12.49
C ASN A 79 -1.08 8.56 -11.09
N PHE A 80 -1.80 8.12 -10.07
CA PHE A 80 -1.42 8.34 -8.68
C PHE A 80 -1.79 7.12 -7.85
N TYR A 81 -1.20 7.01 -6.68
CA TYR A 81 -1.61 6.06 -5.65
C TYR A 81 -1.73 6.77 -4.31
N ASN A 82 -2.50 6.18 -3.40
CA ASN A 82 -2.67 6.72 -2.06
C ASN A 82 -1.95 5.84 -1.05
N ILE A 83 -1.23 6.44 -0.13
CA ILE A 83 -0.73 5.80 1.08
C ILE A 83 -1.69 6.18 2.20
N ILE A 84 -2.20 5.18 2.91
CA ILE A 84 -3.10 5.34 4.05
C ILE A 84 -2.38 4.82 5.28
N ASN A 85 -2.27 5.67 6.30
CA ASN A 85 -1.71 5.34 7.60
C ASN A 85 -2.47 6.09 8.71
N LYS A 86 -1.98 6.02 9.96
CA LYS A 86 -2.59 6.69 11.12
C LYS A 86 -2.65 8.22 11.04
N ASP A 87 -1.77 8.81 10.23
CA ASP A 87 -1.64 10.26 10.08
C ASP A 87 -2.57 10.77 8.97
N GLY A 88 -3.04 9.88 8.09
CA GLY A 88 -4.08 10.14 7.10
C GLY A 88 -3.79 9.53 5.75
N LYS A 89 -4.29 10.18 4.69
CA LYS A 89 -4.11 9.82 3.29
C LYS A 89 -3.10 10.75 2.63
N THR A 90 -2.06 10.19 2.04
CA THR A 90 -1.09 10.90 1.20
C THR A 90 -1.21 10.42 -0.23
N THR A 91 -1.44 11.34 -1.17
CA THR A 91 -1.48 11.04 -2.61
C THR A 91 -0.10 11.25 -3.22
N VAL A 92 0.40 10.23 -3.93
CA VAL A 92 1.66 10.27 -4.66
C VAL A 92 1.39 10.15 -6.15
N TYR A 93 1.82 11.15 -6.92
CA TYR A 93 1.67 11.17 -8.38
C TYR A 93 2.77 10.36 -9.06
N MET A 94 2.37 9.70 -10.14
CA MET A 94 3.17 8.87 -11.02
C MET A 94 3.18 9.46 -12.42
N ASP A 95 4.25 9.18 -13.17
CA ASP A 95 4.39 9.71 -14.54
C ASP A 95 3.43 9.06 -15.55
N VAL A 96 2.84 7.93 -15.18
CA VAL A 96 2.09 7.03 -16.06
C VAL A 96 1.00 6.34 -15.25
N LYS A 97 -0.08 5.94 -15.92
CA LYS A 97 -1.24 5.29 -15.29
C LYS A 97 -0.96 3.82 -15.02
N THR A 98 -1.54 3.29 -13.95
CA THR A 98 -1.67 1.83 -13.81
C THR A 98 -2.75 1.31 -14.74
N TYR A 99 -2.62 0.07 -15.18
CA TYR A 99 -3.59 -0.58 -16.06
C TYR A 99 -3.64 -2.08 -15.79
N VAL A 100 -4.64 -2.76 -16.35
CA VAL A 100 -4.72 -4.22 -16.31
C VAL A 100 -4.31 -4.78 -17.67
N ASP A 101 -3.41 -5.76 -17.66
CA ASP A 101 -3.04 -6.52 -18.84
C ASP A 101 -2.98 -8.00 -18.49
N GLN A 102 -3.61 -8.84 -19.31
CA GLN A 102 -3.72 -10.29 -19.10
C GLN A 102 -4.11 -10.68 -17.66
N GLY A 103 -5.02 -9.92 -17.04
CA GLY A 103 -5.47 -10.15 -15.66
C GLY A 103 -4.50 -9.74 -14.56
N ARG A 104 -3.38 -9.08 -14.90
CA ARG A 104 -2.41 -8.52 -13.95
C ARG A 104 -2.51 -6.99 -13.90
N THR A 105 -2.40 -6.43 -12.69
CA THR A 105 -2.26 -4.98 -12.53
C THR A 105 -0.81 -4.59 -12.79
N MET A 106 -0.60 -3.80 -13.84
CA MET A 106 0.67 -3.30 -14.31
C MET A 106 0.95 -1.92 -13.70
N ILE A 107 2.06 -1.82 -12.97
CA ILE A 107 2.44 -0.61 -12.23
C ILE A 107 3.90 -0.28 -12.57
N PRO A 108 4.30 1.00 -12.63
CA PRO A 108 5.70 1.33 -12.79
C PRO A 108 6.53 0.75 -11.64
N VAL A 109 7.60 0.04 -11.97
CA VAL A 109 8.39 -0.77 -11.02
C VAL A 109 8.91 0.02 -9.82
N ARG A 110 9.17 1.32 -10.00
CA ARG A 110 9.57 2.23 -8.93
C ARG A 110 8.54 2.30 -7.81
N TYR A 111 7.27 2.44 -8.14
CA TYR A 111 6.21 2.58 -7.15
C TYR A 111 5.83 1.22 -6.52
N ILE A 112 6.03 0.12 -7.24
CA ILE A 112 6.00 -1.23 -6.65
C ILE A 112 7.06 -1.34 -5.55
N ALA A 113 8.30 -0.94 -5.86
CA ALA A 113 9.40 -1.02 -4.89
C ALA A 113 9.11 -0.14 -3.66
N TYR A 114 8.73 1.12 -3.86
CA TYR A 114 8.47 2.05 -2.75
C TYR A 114 7.35 1.56 -1.82
N THR A 115 6.24 1.08 -2.37
CA THR A 115 5.10 0.63 -1.54
C THR A 115 5.40 -0.64 -0.75
N LEU A 116 6.34 -1.47 -1.23
CA LEU A 116 6.82 -2.64 -0.51
C LEU A 116 8.01 -2.33 0.43
N GLY A 117 8.55 -1.10 0.42
CA GLY A 117 9.75 -0.75 1.20
C GLY A 117 11.04 -1.32 0.62
N PHE A 118 11.12 -1.42 -0.70
CA PHE A 118 12.28 -1.89 -1.44
C PHE A 118 12.98 -0.73 -2.14
N ASN A 119 14.25 -0.92 -2.48
CA ASN A 119 14.94 -0.10 -3.46
C ASN A 119 14.86 -0.76 -4.85
N VAL A 120 14.88 0.04 -5.91
CA VAL A 120 14.99 -0.45 -7.29
C VAL A 120 15.97 0.37 -8.12
N GLU A 121 16.85 -0.33 -8.80
CA GLU A 121 17.83 0.23 -9.73
C GLU A 121 17.59 -0.32 -11.13
N TYR A 122 18.16 0.34 -12.14
CA TYR A 122 18.11 -0.12 -13.52
C TYR A 122 19.52 -0.31 -14.07
N ASP A 123 19.79 -1.51 -14.57
CA ASP A 123 21.00 -1.82 -15.31
C ASP A 123 20.69 -1.81 -16.80
N ASN A 124 21.20 -0.79 -17.48
CA ASN A 124 20.99 -0.60 -18.91
C ASN A 124 21.72 -1.64 -19.77
N SER A 125 22.84 -2.19 -19.30
CA SER A 125 23.65 -3.15 -20.07
C SER A 125 22.95 -4.50 -20.23
N THR A 126 22.26 -4.92 -19.17
CA THR A 126 21.51 -6.18 -19.11
C THR A 126 20.00 -5.99 -19.31
N ARG A 127 19.55 -4.72 -19.39
CA ARG A 127 18.14 -4.31 -19.42
C ARG A 127 17.36 -4.92 -18.25
N GLU A 128 17.92 -4.82 -17.05
CA GLU A 128 17.36 -5.38 -15.83
C GLU A 128 16.91 -4.32 -14.84
N ALA A 129 15.68 -4.47 -14.31
CA ALA A 129 15.29 -3.80 -13.07
C ALA A 129 15.75 -4.65 -11.87
N ILE A 130 16.49 -4.05 -10.95
CA ILE A 130 17.11 -4.73 -9.81
C ILE A 130 16.43 -4.27 -8.54
N PHE A 131 15.56 -5.09 -7.98
CA PHE A 131 14.91 -4.84 -6.70
C PHE A 131 15.78 -5.34 -5.56
N SER A 132 15.81 -4.61 -4.44
CA SER A 132 16.45 -5.06 -3.21
C SER A 132 15.59 -4.75 -1.99
N ASN A 133 15.34 -5.77 -1.19
CA ASN A 133 14.66 -5.62 0.09
C ASN A 133 15.68 -5.61 1.23
N LYS A 134 15.97 -4.42 1.76
CA LYS A 134 16.81 -4.23 2.96
C LYS A 134 15.99 -3.87 4.19
N GLU A 135 14.86 -3.18 4.03
CA GLU A 135 14.10 -2.57 5.13
C GLU A 135 12.84 -3.36 5.52
N ASN A 136 12.05 -3.88 4.57
CA ASN A 136 10.83 -4.62 4.89
C ASN A 136 11.16 -5.94 5.59
N ASN A 137 10.76 -6.08 6.86
CA ASN A 137 11.11 -7.21 7.73
C ASN A 137 10.16 -8.41 7.58
N ILE A 138 9.08 -8.25 6.83
CA ILE A 138 8.05 -9.28 6.63
C ILE A 138 8.36 -10.12 5.38
N LEU A 139 8.81 -9.46 4.31
CA LEU A 139 9.16 -10.09 3.04
C LEU A 139 10.62 -10.53 3.01
N ALA A 140 10.96 -11.46 2.11
CA ALA A 140 12.30 -12.05 2.04
C ALA A 140 13.37 -10.98 1.79
N LYS A 141 14.47 -11.02 2.56
CA LYS A 141 15.63 -10.12 2.39
C LYS A 141 16.53 -10.64 1.28
N LYS A 142 16.38 -10.10 0.08
CA LYS A 142 17.14 -10.52 -1.10
C LYS A 142 17.15 -9.48 -2.19
N THR A 143 17.88 -9.77 -3.27
CA THR A 143 17.75 -9.05 -4.53
C THR A 143 16.98 -9.87 -5.55
N LEU A 144 16.30 -9.18 -6.46
CA LEU A 144 15.60 -9.76 -7.60
C LEU A 144 15.95 -8.96 -8.85
N ARG A 145 16.54 -9.62 -9.84
CA ARG A 145 16.82 -9.04 -11.16
C ARG A 145 15.69 -9.44 -12.11
N LEU A 146 14.98 -8.47 -12.66
CA LEU A 146 13.94 -8.65 -13.67
C LEU A 146 14.47 -8.18 -15.02
N ASN A 147 14.66 -9.09 -15.97
CA ASN A 147 14.98 -8.72 -17.33
C ASN A 147 13.69 -8.25 -18.05
N ILE A 148 13.72 -7.02 -18.58
CA ILE A 148 12.52 -6.35 -19.09
C ILE A 148 12.03 -6.99 -20.39
N ASP A 149 12.94 -7.48 -21.23
CA ASP A 149 12.60 -8.00 -22.56
C ASP A 149 12.01 -9.42 -22.49
N THR A 150 12.49 -10.21 -21.53
CA THR A 150 12.10 -11.62 -21.38
C THR A 150 11.03 -11.84 -20.31
N GLY A 151 10.94 -10.96 -19.30
CA GLY A 151 10.10 -11.17 -18.12
C GLY A 151 10.65 -12.23 -17.15
N VAL A 152 11.86 -12.75 -17.41
CA VAL A 152 12.54 -13.67 -16.50
C VAL A 152 13.06 -12.88 -15.30
N MET A 153 12.83 -13.43 -14.10
CA MET A 153 13.35 -12.90 -12.86
C MET A 153 14.26 -13.91 -12.17
N LYS A 154 15.41 -13.46 -11.68
CA LYS A 154 16.35 -14.30 -10.92
C LYS A 154 16.65 -13.63 -9.59
N ASP A 155 16.48 -14.36 -8.49
CA ASP A 155 16.85 -13.85 -7.17
C ASP A 155 18.32 -14.12 -6.81
N SER A 156 18.79 -13.48 -5.74
CA SER A 156 20.18 -13.63 -5.25
C SER A 156 20.54 -15.06 -4.84
N TYR A 157 19.56 -15.95 -4.64
CA TYR A 157 19.79 -17.36 -4.32
C TYR A 157 19.80 -18.24 -5.58
N GLY A 158 19.67 -17.63 -6.76
CA GLY A 158 19.68 -18.32 -8.04
C GLY A 158 18.32 -18.89 -8.45
N LYS A 159 17.25 -18.71 -7.66
CA LYS A 159 15.92 -19.17 -8.02
C LYS A 159 15.35 -18.29 -9.14
N VAL A 160 14.81 -18.96 -10.15
CA VAL A 160 14.20 -18.33 -11.33
C VAL A 160 12.68 -18.28 -11.17
N TYR A 161 12.10 -17.16 -11.56
CA TYR A 161 10.67 -16.92 -11.64
C TYR A 161 10.37 -16.39 -13.03
N ASN A 162 9.20 -16.73 -13.57
CA ASN A 162 8.75 -16.20 -14.85
C ASN A 162 7.56 -15.29 -14.58
N SER A 163 7.62 -14.07 -15.12
CA SER A 163 6.43 -13.22 -15.21
C SER A 163 5.48 -13.84 -16.24
N ASP A 164 4.23 -14.05 -15.86
CA ASP A 164 3.19 -14.52 -16.79
C ASP A 164 2.69 -13.43 -17.74
N VAL A 165 2.98 -12.17 -17.41
CA VAL A 165 2.76 -11.00 -18.27
C VAL A 165 4.08 -10.29 -18.45
N LYS A 166 4.48 -10.01 -19.70
CA LYS A 166 5.78 -9.39 -19.97
C LYS A 166 5.82 -7.95 -19.41
N PRO A 167 6.94 -7.53 -18.82
CA PRO A 167 7.17 -6.12 -18.54
C PRO A 167 7.16 -5.31 -19.84
N VAL A 168 6.72 -4.06 -19.78
CA VAL A 168 6.72 -3.16 -20.94
C VAL A 168 7.24 -1.78 -20.56
N ILE A 169 7.83 -1.09 -21.53
CA ILE A 169 8.25 0.29 -21.35
C ILE A 169 7.19 1.20 -21.98
N ILE A 170 6.58 2.06 -21.16
CA ILE A 170 5.61 3.08 -21.60
C ILE A 170 6.15 4.42 -21.11
N ASN A 171 6.34 5.37 -22.02
CA ASN A 171 6.89 6.70 -21.73
C ASN A 171 8.19 6.67 -20.89
N GLY A 172 9.10 5.74 -21.21
CA GLY A 172 10.37 5.59 -20.49
C GLY A 172 10.25 4.99 -19.09
N ARG A 173 9.07 4.48 -18.70
CA ARG A 173 8.86 3.78 -17.42
C ARG A 173 8.60 2.30 -17.65
N ILE A 174 9.31 1.46 -16.91
CA ILE A 174 9.11 0.01 -16.89
C ILE A 174 7.87 -0.29 -16.07
N HIS A 175 6.89 -0.95 -16.69
CA HIS A 175 5.69 -1.46 -16.05
C HIS A 175 5.79 -2.96 -15.90
N ALA A 176 5.43 -3.47 -14.73
CA ALA A 176 5.40 -4.90 -14.45
C ALA A 176 4.24 -5.24 -13.51
N SER A 177 3.88 -6.52 -13.47
CA SER A 177 2.87 -7.01 -12.54
C SER A 177 3.39 -6.90 -11.10
N ILE A 178 2.67 -6.20 -10.25
CA ILE A 178 2.98 -6.14 -8.81
C ILE A 178 2.97 -7.52 -8.16
N SER A 179 1.99 -8.38 -8.49
CA SER A 179 1.90 -9.73 -7.93
C SER A 179 3.10 -10.61 -8.28
N ASN A 180 3.60 -10.57 -9.52
CA ASN A 180 4.77 -11.36 -9.94
C ASN A 180 6.04 -10.95 -9.19
N ILE A 181 6.27 -9.64 -9.05
CA ILE A 181 7.40 -9.12 -8.29
C ILE A 181 7.24 -9.47 -6.80
N ALA A 182 6.10 -9.14 -6.19
CA ALA A 182 5.88 -9.35 -4.76
C ALA A 182 5.97 -10.84 -4.38
N LYS A 183 5.41 -11.74 -5.21
CA LYS A 183 5.48 -13.20 -5.00
C LYS A 183 6.93 -13.70 -4.99
N ALA A 184 7.82 -13.12 -5.80
CA ALA A 184 9.23 -13.48 -5.76
C ALA A 184 9.84 -13.16 -4.38
N PHE A 185 9.36 -12.13 -3.67
CA PHE A 185 9.75 -11.81 -2.29
C PHE A 185 8.96 -12.57 -1.21
N GLY A 186 8.10 -13.51 -1.60
CA GLY A 186 7.31 -14.33 -0.69
C GLY A 186 6.06 -13.64 -0.14
N ALA A 187 5.58 -12.59 -0.81
CA ALA A 187 4.31 -11.95 -0.51
C ALA A 187 3.12 -12.85 -0.92
N SER A 188 2.08 -12.89 -0.10
CA SER A 188 0.78 -13.46 -0.50
C SER A 188 -0.01 -12.49 -1.39
N HIS A 189 -0.91 -13.03 -2.21
CA HIS A 189 -1.79 -12.22 -3.04
C HIS A 189 -3.18 -12.85 -3.21
N GLY A 190 -4.23 -12.04 -3.21
CA GLY A 190 -5.62 -12.50 -3.14
C GLY A 190 -6.62 -11.55 -3.79
N ASP A 191 -7.89 -11.85 -3.58
CA ASP A 191 -9.02 -10.96 -3.86
C ASP A 191 -9.64 -10.57 -2.52
N ILE A 192 -9.87 -9.27 -2.31
CA ILE A 192 -10.36 -8.73 -1.04
C ILE A 192 -11.67 -9.39 -0.56
N LYS A 193 -12.46 -9.98 -1.48
CA LYS A 193 -13.71 -10.66 -1.16
C LYS A 193 -13.52 -11.99 -0.43
N ASP A 194 -12.35 -12.62 -0.54
CA ASP A 194 -12.07 -13.88 0.14
C ASP A 194 -11.91 -13.72 1.66
N GLY A 195 -11.77 -12.47 2.13
CA GLY A 195 -11.68 -12.12 3.54
C GLY A 195 -10.36 -12.51 4.20
N LYS A 196 -9.37 -12.95 3.42
CA LYS A 196 -8.01 -13.15 3.89
C LYS A 196 -7.28 -11.82 3.92
N ASN A 197 -6.28 -11.73 4.78
CA ASN A 197 -5.42 -10.56 4.86
C ASN A 197 -4.09 -10.91 4.19
N GLN A 198 -3.91 -10.48 2.95
CA GLN A 198 -2.74 -10.79 2.15
C GLN A 198 -1.94 -9.54 1.80
N THR A 199 -0.67 -9.70 1.42
CA THR A 199 0.20 -8.55 1.08
C THR A 199 -0.38 -7.75 -0.08
N ILE A 200 -0.90 -8.42 -1.11
CA ILE A 200 -1.47 -7.81 -2.32
C ILE A 200 -2.91 -8.25 -2.47
N GLU A 201 -3.86 -7.33 -2.41
CA GLU A 201 -5.28 -7.64 -2.59
C GLU A 201 -5.85 -6.93 -3.80
N TRP A 202 -6.52 -7.70 -4.67
CA TRP A 202 -7.30 -7.13 -5.77
C TRP A 202 -8.72 -6.83 -5.32
N ASP A 203 -9.20 -5.63 -5.66
CA ASP A 203 -10.61 -5.24 -5.54
C ASP A 203 -11.20 -5.02 -6.92
N ASN A 204 -11.94 -6.02 -7.41
CA ASN A 204 -12.58 -5.94 -8.72
C ASN A 204 -13.68 -4.86 -8.80
N ALA A 205 -14.36 -4.56 -7.70
CA ALA A 205 -15.44 -3.58 -7.68
C ALA A 205 -14.91 -2.15 -7.82
N ARG A 206 -13.76 -1.88 -7.19
CA ARG A 206 -13.08 -0.57 -7.26
C ARG A 206 -12.01 -0.49 -8.35
N LYS A 207 -11.73 -1.61 -9.02
CA LYS A 207 -10.62 -1.78 -9.97
C LYS A 207 -9.33 -1.23 -9.36
N ALA A 208 -8.97 -1.77 -8.21
CA ALA A 208 -7.84 -1.29 -7.43
C ALA A 208 -7.03 -2.44 -6.85
N VAL A 209 -5.73 -2.23 -6.70
CA VAL A 209 -4.86 -3.13 -5.93
C VAL A 209 -4.43 -2.44 -4.64
N TYR A 210 -4.60 -3.16 -3.53
CA TYR A 210 -4.16 -2.78 -2.19
C TYR A 210 -2.85 -3.48 -1.88
N VAL A 211 -1.92 -2.75 -1.26
CA VAL A 211 -0.58 -3.24 -0.90
C VAL A 211 -0.38 -3.02 0.59
N PHE A 212 -0.47 -4.10 1.37
CA PHE A 212 -0.28 -4.11 2.80
C PHE A 212 1.17 -4.45 3.13
N LYS A 213 2.01 -3.42 3.29
CA LYS A 213 3.46 -3.53 3.44
C LYS A 213 3.91 -4.51 4.54
N ASN A 214 3.12 -4.62 5.61
CA ASN A 214 3.45 -5.38 6.81
C ASN A 214 2.70 -6.72 6.92
N VAL A 215 2.14 -7.23 5.82
CA VAL A 215 1.41 -8.50 5.76
C VAL A 215 2.17 -9.50 4.89
N LYS A 216 2.19 -10.79 5.27
CA LYS A 216 2.82 -11.87 4.50
C LYS A 216 1.81 -12.88 4.04
#